data_AF-A0A5P2HCZ4-F1
#
_entry.id   AF-A0A5P2HCZ4-F1
#
_cell.length_a   1.000
_cell.length_b   1.000
_cell.length_c   1.000
_cell.angle_alpha   90.00
_cell.angle_beta   90.00
_cell.angle_gamma   90.00
#
_symmetry.space_group_name_H-M   'P 1'
#
loop_
_entity.id
_entity.type
_entity.pdbx_description
1 polymer ?
#
loop_
_entity_poly.entity_id
_entity_poly.type
_entity_poly.pdbx_seq_one_letter_code
_entity_poly.pdbx_strand_id
1 'polypeptide(L)'
;MRAASRFLFGLSYGLLLCMPGTSFAEPDIAHCERVDAAQLRIASEETLLFLRCRARRLAYEAPDLKGVSQRTRDDLVFACMDQAEAVEHQLRVGRGYTRESLARKKCDDWQNTGKGG
;
A
#
# COMPACT_ATOMS: atom_id res chain seq x y z
N MET A 1 37.67 -50.46 32.35
CA MET A 1 37.44 -50.11 33.76
C MET A 1 37.57 -48.59 33.92
N ARG A 2 36.57 -47.95 34.57
CA ARG A 2 36.53 -46.56 35.12
C ARG A 2 36.62 -45.41 34.09
N ALA A 3 35.52 -44.76 33.72
CA ALA A 3 34.73 -43.74 34.46
C ALA A 3 35.41 -42.37 34.54
N ALA A 4 34.80 -41.34 33.93
CA ALA A 4 34.23 -40.19 34.65
C ALA A 4 33.92 -39.01 33.71
N SER A 5 32.64 -38.64 33.73
CA SER A 5 32.06 -37.37 33.32
C SER A 5 32.80 -36.15 33.87
N ARG A 6 33.03 -35.13 33.03
CA ARG A 6 33.10 -33.73 33.43
C ARG A 6 32.45 -32.84 32.37
N PHE A 7 31.18 -32.57 32.63
CA PHE A 7 30.38 -31.47 32.12
C PHE A 7 31.02 -30.10 32.45
N LEU A 8 30.70 -29.09 31.64
CA LEU A 8 30.81 -27.64 31.89
C LEU A 8 32.15 -26.95 31.55
N PHE A 9 32.29 -26.55 30.28
CA PHE A 9 32.87 -25.29 29.82
C PHE A 9 32.13 -25.00 28.51
N GLY A 10 31.45 -23.89 28.25
CA GLY A 10 31.36 -22.62 28.93
C GLY A 10 30.66 -21.75 27.90
N LEU A 11 29.40 -21.44 28.15
CA LEU A 11 28.57 -20.49 27.41
C LEU A 11 29.30 -19.14 27.30
N SER A 12 30.03 -18.91 26.21
CA SER A 12 30.67 -17.61 25.95
C SER A 12 30.89 -17.36 24.45
N TYR A 13 29.79 -17.22 23.73
CA TYR A 13 29.71 -16.39 22.52
C TYR A 13 28.33 -15.70 22.64
N GLY A 14 28.19 -14.71 23.52
CA GLY A 14 28.89 -13.45 23.36
C GLY A 14 28.20 -12.58 22.31
N LEU A 15 26.86 -12.57 22.30
CA LEU A 15 26.06 -11.35 22.22
C LEU A 15 26.54 -10.31 21.18
N LEU A 16 26.59 -10.67 19.91
CA LEU A 16 26.79 -9.69 18.84
C LEU A 16 25.43 -9.23 18.30
N LEU A 17 25.08 -8.00 18.70
CA LEU A 17 24.26 -7.06 17.93
C LEU A 17 22.81 -7.47 17.68
N CYS A 18 22.07 -7.59 18.78
CA CYS A 18 20.67 -7.18 18.78
C CYS A 18 20.66 -5.65 18.63
N MET A 19 20.74 -5.15 17.39
CA MET A 19 20.32 -3.77 17.13
C MET A 19 18.79 -3.76 17.27
N PRO A 20 18.21 -2.99 18.21
CA PRO A 20 16.83 -2.60 18.05
C PRO A 20 16.82 -1.74 16.80
N GLY A 21 16.47 -2.35 15.67
CA GLY A 21 16.11 -1.61 14.47
C GLY A 21 15.04 -0.64 14.94
N THR A 22 15.43 0.62 15.06
CA THR A 22 14.56 1.72 15.40
C THR A 22 13.39 1.63 14.44
N SER A 23 12.26 1.17 14.96
CA SER A 23 10.96 1.36 14.33
C SER A 23 10.76 2.88 14.33
N PHE A 24 11.37 3.54 13.35
CA PHE A 24 10.88 4.80 12.86
C PHE A 24 9.42 4.51 12.58
N ALA A 25 8.55 5.06 13.42
CA ALA A 25 7.17 5.19 13.07
C ALA A 25 7.18 6.01 11.79
N GLU A 26 7.14 5.30 10.66
CA GLU A 26 6.85 5.86 9.35
C GLU A 26 5.62 6.74 9.62
N PRO A 27 5.64 8.03 9.25
CA PRO A 27 4.47 8.88 9.44
C PRO A 27 3.25 8.15 8.88
N ASP A 28 2.08 8.41 9.44
CA ASP A 28 0.78 7.91 8.96
C ASP A 28 0.49 8.49 7.56
N ILE A 29 1.34 8.12 6.61
CA ILE A 29 1.24 8.39 5.20
C ILE A 29 0.12 7.46 4.76
N ALA A 30 -0.99 8.01 4.27
CA ALA A 30 -2.04 7.22 3.66
C ALA A 30 -1.42 6.32 2.58
N HIS A 31 -1.17 5.06 2.90
CA HIS A 31 -0.63 4.10 1.94
C HIS A 31 -1.76 3.79 0.96
N CYS A 32 -1.45 3.77 -0.33
CA CYS A 32 -2.30 3.05 -1.28
C CYS A 32 -2.17 1.56 -0.98
N GLU A 33 -2.98 1.10 -0.02
CA GLU A 33 -3.06 -0.32 0.29
C GLU A 33 -3.56 -1.06 -0.94
N ARG A 34 -2.77 -2.05 -1.38
CA ARG A 34 -3.08 -2.85 -2.53
C ARG A 34 -4.32 -3.68 -2.22
N VAL A 35 -5.42 -3.40 -2.92
CA VAL A 35 -6.66 -4.17 -2.74
C VAL A 35 -6.52 -5.48 -3.52
N ASP A 36 -6.91 -6.59 -2.89
CA ASP A 36 -6.80 -7.90 -3.51
C ASP A 36 -7.69 -8.01 -4.77
N ALA A 37 -7.23 -8.76 -5.76
CA ALA A 37 -7.96 -8.92 -7.02
C ALA A 37 -9.33 -9.59 -6.82
N ALA A 38 -9.50 -10.47 -5.83
CA ALA A 38 -10.82 -11.01 -5.49
C ALA A 38 -11.74 -9.93 -4.92
N GLN A 39 -11.22 -9.04 -4.08
CA GLN A 39 -11.99 -7.91 -3.54
C GLN A 39 -12.42 -6.94 -4.64
N LEU A 40 -11.53 -6.64 -5.60
CA LEU A 40 -11.89 -5.79 -6.75
C LEU A 40 -12.99 -6.42 -7.61
N ARG A 41 -13.01 -7.75 -7.77
CA ARG A 41 -14.03 -8.43 -8.57
C ARG A 41 -15.43 -8.35 -7.98
N ILE A 42 -15.53 -8.41 -6.65
CA ILE A 42 -16.82 -8.33 -5.95
C ILE A 42 -17.23 -6.90 -5.61
N ALA A 43 -16.33 -5.93 -5.77
CA ALA A 43 -16.61 -4.53 -5.49
C ALA A 43 -17.72 -3.97 -6.41
N SER A 44 -18.51 -3.06 -5.85
CA SER A 44 -19.49 -2.32 -6.63
C SER A 44 -18.77 -1.40 -7.63
N GLU A 45 -19.48 -1.03 -8.69
CA GLU A 45 -18.95 -0.06 -9.65
C GLU A 45 -18.60 1.28 -8.98
N GLU A 46 -19.44 1.71 -8.04
CA GLU A 46 -19.23 2.90 -7.22
C GLU A 46 -17.90 2.82 -6.44
N THR A 47 -17.68 1.70 -5.74
CA THR A 47 -16.45 1.47 -4.98
C THR A 47 -15.22 1.43 -5.89
N LEU A 48 -15.32 0.81 -7.07
CA LEU A 48 -14.22 0.79 -8.04
C LEU A 48 -13.89 2.20 -8.55
N LEU A 49 -14.90 3.00 -8.91
CA LEU A 49 -14.66 4.38 -9.33
C LEU A 49 -14.06 5.24 -8.22
N PHE A 50 -14.53 5.05 -6.98
CA PHE A 50 -13.94 5.68 -5.80
C PHE A 50 -12.47 5.30 -5.59
N LEU A 51 -12.16 4.00 -5.58
CA LEU A 51 -10.79 3.51 -5.36
C LEU A 51 -9.82 4.01 -6.43
N ARG A 52 -10.24 3.99 -7.70
CA ARG A 52 -9.47 4.55 -8.83
C ARG A 52 -9.12 6.01 -8.57
N CYS A 53 -10.12 6.80 -8.18
CA CYS A 53 -9.95 8.24 -8.01
C CYS A 53 -9.16 8.62 -6.77
N ARG A 54 -9.37 7.91 -5.66
CA ARG A 54 -8.56 8.05 -4.45
C ARG A 54 -7.09 7.74 -4.75
N ALA A 55 -6.80 6.63 -5.44
CA ALA A 55 -5.44 6.22 -5.74
C ALA A 55 -4.72 7.26 -6.63
N ARG A 56 -5.38 7.76 -7.68
CA ARG A 56 -4.81 8.83 -8.52
C ARG A 56 -4.53 10.12 -7.74
N ARG A 57 -5.43 10.51 -6.85
CA ARG A 57 -5.24 11.72 -6.03
C ARG A 57 -4.02 11.58 -5.12
N LEU A 58 -3.92 10.45 -4.42
CA LEU A 58 -2.78 10.16 -3.56
C LEU A 58 -1.47 10.12 -4.35
N ALA A 59 -1.45 9.57 -5.57
CA ALA A 59 -0.28 9.61 -6.44
C ALA A 59 0.13 11.05 -6.81
N TYR A 60 -0.84 11.95 -7.04
CA TYR A 60 -0.56 13.36 -7.32
C TYR A 60 -0.13 14.17 -6.10
N GLU A 61 -0.64 13.85 -4.91
CA GLU A 61 -0.30 14.50 -3.64
C GLU A 61 1.03 13.99 -3.06
N ALA A 62 1.45 12.77 -3.41
CA ALA A 62 2.65 12.12 -2.88
C ALA A 62 3.96 12.93 -3.02
N PRO A 63 4.25 13.60 -4.16
CA PRO A 63 5.44 14.44 -4.30
C PRO A 63 5.51 15.62 -3.31
N ASP A 64 4.36 16.12 -2.87
CA ASP A 64 4.25 17.28 -1.98
C ASP A 64 4.38 16.93 -0.49
N LEU A 65 4.51 15.63 -0.16
CA LEU A 65 4.66 15.16 1.21
C LEU A 65 5.98 15.65 1.82
N LYS A 66 5.85 16.37 2.94
CA LYS A 66 6.97 16.90 3.72
C LYS A 66 7.38 15.91 4.81
N GLY A 67 8.66 15.91 5.17
CA GLY A 67 9.19 15.08 6.25
C GLY A 67 9.40 13.60 5.91
N VAL A 68 9.24 13.21 4.64
CA VAL A 68 9.43 11.84 4.15
C VAL A 68 10.60 11.76 3.18
N SER A 69 11.20 10.56 3.06
CA SER A 69 12.28 10.35 2.11
C SER A 69 11.77 10.44 0.66
N GLN A 70 12.66 10.75 -0.29
CA GLN A 70 12.30 10.73 -1.71
C GLN A 70 11.82 9.35 -2.14
N ARG A 71 12.52 8.30 -1.69
CA ARG A 71 12.14 6.91 -1.94
C ARG A 71 10.71 6.62 -1.48
N THR A 72 10.34 7.08 -0.28
CA THR A 72 8.99 6.88 0.26
C THR A 72 7.93 7.56 -0.61
N ARG A 73 8.22 8.77 -1.13
CA ARG A 73 7.30 9.46 -2.07
C ARG A 73 7.16 8.67 -3.37
N ASP A 74 8.27 8.24 -3.94
CA ASP A 74 8.29 7.49 -5.20
C ASP A 74 7.55 6.15 -5.03
N ASP A 75 7.82 5.41 -3.96
CA ASP A 75 7.14 4.14 -3.63
C ASP A 75 5.63 4.34 -3.48
N LEU A 76 5.19 5.45 -2.85
CA LEU A 76 3.78 5.80 -2.74
C LEU A 76 3.16 6.12 -4.11
N VAL A 77 3.84 6.89 -4.95
CA VAL A 77 3.39 7.19 -6.33
C VAL A 77 3.18 5.89 -7.10
N PHE A 78 4.17 4.99 -7.09
CA PHE A 78 4.10 3.72 -7.81
C PHE A 78 2.98 2.83 -7.28
N ALA A 79 2.88 2.64 -5.97
CA ALA A 79 1.82 1.83 -5.36
C ALA A 79 0.42 2.35 -5.71
N CYS A 80 0.24 3.67 -5.68
CA CYS A 80 -1.04 4.29 -6.02
C CYS A 80 -1.38 4.19 -7.51
N MET A 81 -0.40 4.33 -8.40
CA MET A 81 -0.63 4.19 -9.84
C MET A 81 -0.95 2.75 -10.23
N ASP A 82 -0.25 1.77 -9.66
CA ASP A 82 -0.54 0.34 -9.82
C ASP A 82 -1.96 0.00 -9.39
N GLN A 83 -2.37 0.51 -8.22
CA GLN A 83 -3.72 0.32 -7.70
C GLN A 83 -4.77 0.95 -8.62
N ALA A 84 -4.53 2.16 -9.11
CA ALA A 84 -5.44 2.82 -10.05
C ALA A 84 -5.58 2.01 -11.35
N GLU A 85 -4.48 1.45 -11.88
CA GLU A 85 -4.50 0.62 -13.08
C GLU A 85 -5.25 -0.70 -12.86
N ALA A 86 -5.03 -1.38 -11.73
CA ALA A 86 -5.74 -2.62 -11.39
C ALA A 86 -7.26 -2.39 -11.31
N VAL A 87 -7.68 -1.28 -10.71
CA VAL A 87 -9.09 -0.89 -10.61
C VAL A 87 -9.66 -0.51 -11.97
N GLU A 88 -8.91 0.25 -12.79
CA GLU A 88 -9.32 0.58 -14.17
C GLU A 88 -9.47 -0.67 -15.02
N HIS A 89 -8.55 -1.63 -14.88
CA HIS A 89 -8.66 -2.93 -15.54
C HIS A 89 -9.98 -3.60 -15.14
N GLN A 90 -10.29 -3.67 -13.85
CA GLN A 90 -11.53 -4.28 -13.37
C GLN A 90 -12.79 -3.55 -13.87
N LEU A 91 -12.78 -2.22 -13.95
CA LEU A 91 -13.87 -1.44 -14.54
C LEU A 91 -14.06 -1.76 -16.03
N ARG A 92 -12.98 -1.95 -16.78
CA ARG A 92 -13.02 -2.29 -18.19
C ARG A 92 -13.54 -3.71 -18.43
N VAL A 93 -12.96 -4.70 -17.75
CA VAL A 93 -13.31 -6.12 -17.98
C VAL A 93 -14.62 -6.52 -17.31
N GLY A 94 -14.90 -5.98 -16.12
CA GLY A 94 -16.07 -6.37 -15.33
C GLY A 94 -17.31 -5.52 -15.56
N ARG A 95 -17.16 -4.29 -16.07
CA ARG A 95 -18.26 -3.32 -16.23
C ARG A 95 -18.34 -2.70 -17.63
N GLY A 96 -17.47 -3.10 -18.57
CA GLY A 96 -17.55 -2.66 -19.97
C GLY A 96 -17.11 -1.21 -20.21
N TYR A 97 -16.37 -0.60 -19.26
CA TYR A 97 -15.86 0.75 -19.45
C TYR A 97 -14.82 0.82 -20.57
N THR A 98 -14.77 1.96 -21.26
CA THR A 98 -13.69 2.30 -22.19
C THR A 98 -12.71 3.26 -21.53
N ARG A 99 -11.53 3.42 -22.14
CA ARG A 99 -10.54 4.38 -21.66
C ARG A 99 -11.09 5.81 -21.71
N GLU A 100 -11.87 6.12 -22.75
CA GLU A 100 -12.50 7.40 -22.97
C GLU A 100 -13.62 7.66 -21.96
N SER A 101 -14.45 6.66 -21.64
CA SER A 101 -15.52 6.84 -20.65
C SER A 101 -14.95 7.02 -19.24
N LEU A 102 -13.87 6.31 -18.90
CA LEU A 102 -13.12 6.51 -17.66
C LEU A 102 -12.42 7.87 -17.61
N ALA A 103 -11.88 8.36 -18.72
CA ALA A 103 -11.25 9.69 -18.78
C ALA A 103 -12.28 10.82 -18.58
N ARG A 104 -13.51 10.64 -19.06
CA ARG A 104 -14.62 11.60 -18.87
C ARG A 104 -15.15 11.63 -17.44
N LYS A 105 -15.13 10.49 -16.72
CA LYS A 105 -15.45 10.45 -15.28
C LYS A 105 -14.29 11.05 -14.48
N LYS A 106 -14.36 12.35 -14.25
CA LYS A 106 -13.40 13.10 -13.44
C LYS A 106 -13.45 12.62 -12.00
N CYS A 107 -12.30 12.63 -11.35
CA CYS A 107 -12.18 12.25 -9.96
C CYS A 107 -12.64 13.32 -8.98
N ASP A 108 -12.84 14.55 -9.47
CA ASP A 108 -13.39 15.66 -8.71
C ASP A 108 -14.89 15.47 -8.41
N ASP A 109 -15.61 14.79 -9.30
CA ASP A 109 -17.06 14.55 -9.17
C ASP A 109 -17.40 13.61 -7.98
N TRP A 110 -16.43 12.79 -7.55
CA TRP A 110 -16.59 11.82 -6.45
C TRP A 110 -16.38 12.42 -5.05
N GLN A 111 -15.97 13.69 -4.95
CA GLN A 111 -15.76 14.33 -3.65
C GLN A 111 -17.07 14.60 -2.88
N ASN A 112 -18.21 14.59 -3.58
CA ASN A 112 -19.52 14.93 -3.00
C ASN A 112 -20.38 13.71 -2.61
N THR A 113 -20.00 12.49 -2.98
CA THR A 113 -20.80 11.29 -2.66
C THR A 113 -20.47 10.68 -1.29
N GLY A 114 -19.40 11.14 -0.62
CA GLY A 114 -19.01 10.70 0.73
C GLY A 114 -19.55 11.54 1.89
N LYS A 115 -20.45 12.51 1.65
CA LYS A 115 -21.06 13.38 2.66
C LYS A 115 -22.60 13.24 2.77
N GLY A 116 -23.15 12.10 2.39
CA GLY A 116 -24.58 11.83 2.49
C GLY A 116 -24.87 10.36 2.73
N GLY A 117 -24.99 10.00 4.01
CA GLY A 117 -25.42 8.70 4.52
C GLY A 117 -25.63 8.80 6.01
#